data_AF-A0A919ZYW0-F1
#
_entry.id   AF-A0A919ZYW0-F1
#
_cell.length_a   1.000
_cell.length_b   1.000
_cell.length_c   1.000
_cell.angle_alpha   90.00
_cell.angle_beta   90.00
_cell.angle_gamma   90.00
#
_symmetry.space_group_name_H-M   'P 1'
#
loop_
_entity.id
_entity.type
_entity.pdbx_description
1 polymer ?
#
loop_
_entity_poly.entity_id
_entity_poly.type
_entity_poly.pdbx_seq_one_letter_code
_entity_poly.pdbx_strand_id
1 'polypeptide(L)' 'MNDSFVSTNQNTEIDSINSYFECITECSIVDGHQECITRCLEIHLKGDDQNE' A
#
# COMPACT_ATOMS: atom_id res chain seq x y z
N MET A 1 10.50 -21.11 18.66
CA MET A 1 11.73 -20.49 18.14
C MET A 1 12.02 -21.11 16.79
N ASN A 2 11.37 -20.64 15.72
CA ASN A 2 11.67 -20.95 14.30
C ASN A 2 10.53 -20.55 13.35
N ASP A 3 10.18 -19.26 13.28
CA ASP A 3 9.54 -18.67 12.07
C ASP A 3 10.56 -17.82 11.32
N SER A 4 11.78 -18.37 11.22
CA SER A 4 12.89 -17.69 10.58
C SER A 4 12.78 -17.88 9.08
N PHE A 5 12.54 -16.76 8.41
CA PHE A 5 13.26 -16.38 7.19
C PHE A 5 12.80 -16.95 5.84
N VAL A 6 11.59 -17.50 5.74
CA VAL A 6 10.95 -17.68 4.43
C VAL A 6 9.90 -16.59 4.29
N SER A 7 10.15 -15.63 3.39
CA SER A 7 9.18 -14.64 2.89
C SER A 7 9.22 -13.22 3.45
N THR A 8 10.41 -12.61 3.53
CA THR A 8 10.51 -11.15 3.77
C THR A 8 9.86 -10.34 2.63
N ASN A 9 9.89 -10.82 1.38
CA ASN A 9 9.33 -10.11 0.22
C ASN A 9 7.80 -10.24 0.04
N GLN A 10 7.18 -11.37 0.40
CA GLN A 10 5.70 -11.47 0.25
C GLN A 10 4.99 -10.77 1.40
N ASN A 11 5.59 -10.71 2.60
CA ASN A 11 5.04 -9.91 3.69
C ASN A 11 5.00 -8.43 3.32
N THR A 12 6.06 -7.89 2.69
CA THR A 12 6.08 -6.46 2.32
C THR A 12 5.03 -6.09 1.28
N GLU A 13 4.77 -6.95 0.29
CA GLU A 13 3.69 -6.71 -0.69
C GLU A 13 2.30 -6.83 -0.06
N ILE A 14 2.08 -7.85 0.78
CA ILE A 14 0.81 -8.03 1.49
C ILE A 14 0.55 -6.88 2.47
N ASP A 15 1.57 -6.43 3.18
CA ASP A 15 1.50 -5.30 4.11
C ASP A 15 1.19 -4.00 3.35
N SER A 16 1.83 -3.80 2.19
CA SER A 16 1.57 -2.67 1.31
C SER A 16 0.12 -2.62 0.82
N ILE A 17 -0.43 -3.78 0.42
CA ILE A 17 -1.83 -3.92 0.03
C ILE A 17 -2.78 -3.65 1.21
N ASN A 18 -2.47 -4.17 2.39
CA ASN A 18 -3.28 -3.93 3.58
C ASN A 18 -3.30 -2.45 3.98
N SER A 19 -2.14 -1.79 3.94
CA SER A 19 -2.03 -0.35 4.20
C SER A 19 -2.78 0.49 3.15
N TYR A 20 -2.80 0.06 1.88
CA TYR A 20 -3.64 0.70 0.86
C TYR A 20 -5.12 0.66 1.23
N PHE A 21 -5.63 -0.50 1.66
CA PHE A 21 -7.04 -0.65 2.04
C PHE A 21 -7.40 0.20 3.26
N GLU A 22 -6.51 0.28 4.26
CA GLU A 22 -6.69 1.16 5.41
C GLU A 22 -6.67 2.65 5.01
N CYS A 23 -5.82 3.03 4.05
CA CYS A 23 -5.76 4.41 3.55
C CYS A 23 -7.05 4.84 2.85
N ILE A 24 -7.64 4.00 1.98
CA ILE A 24 -8.84 4.38 1.23
C ILE A 24 -10.10 4.43 2.12
N THR A 25 -10.12 3.74 3.26
CA THR A 25 -11.25 3.82 4.20
C THR A 25 -11.36 5.19 4.88
N GLU A 26 -10.27 5.93 4.96
CA GLU A 26 -10.22 7.30 5.49
C GLU A 26 -10.59 8.36 4.42
N CYS A 27 -10.72 7.96 3.14
CA CYS A 27 -11.07 8.88 2.07
C CYS A 27 -12.55 9.30 2.14
N SER A 28 -12.79 10.62 2.15
CA SER A 28 -14.12 11.19 1.98
C SER A 28 -14.74 10.77 0.63
N ILE A 29 -16.04 10.50 0.63
CA ILE A 29 -16.81 10.13 -0.58
C ILE A 29 -17.38 11.37 -1.28
N VAL A 30 -17.45 12.51 -0.58
CA VAL A 30 -18.31 13.65 -0.98
C VAL A 30 -17.59 14.60 -1.94
N ASP A 31 -16.28 14.84 -1.75
CA ASP A 31 -15.40 15.61 -2.63
C ASP A 31 -13.94 15.15 -2.42
N GLY A 32 -13.13 15.13 -3.48
CA GLY A 32 -11.71 14.74 -3.40
C GLY A 32 -11.43 13.24 -3.27
N HIS A 33 -12.47 12.39 -3.38
CA HIS A 33 -12.35 10.92 -3.27
C HIS A 33 -11.30 10.34 -4.23
N GLN A 34 -11.31 10.80 -5.49
CA GLN A 34 -10.36 10.33 -6.50
C GLN A 34 -8.92 10.76 -6.21
N GLU A 35 -8.71 11.99 -5.74
CA GLU A 35 -7.37 12.48 -5.36
C GLU A 35 -6.83 11.70 -4.15
N CYS A 36 -7.68 11.44 -3.16
CA CYS A 36 -7.34 10.64 -1.99
C CYS A 36 -6.94 9.21 -2.36
N ILE A 37 -7.75 8.51 -3.17
CA ILE A 37 -7.42 7.15 -3.64
C ILE A 37 -6.13 7.15 -4.46
N THR A 38 -5.95 8.13 -5.34
CA THR A 38 -4.73 8.25 -6.16
C THR A 38 -3.49 8.37 -5.27
N ARG A 39 -3.56 9.20 -4.21
CA ARG A 39 -2.48 9.32 -3.23
C ARG A 39 -2.23 8.02 -2.45
N CYS A 40 -3.29 7.31 -2.04
CA CYS A 40 -3.14 6.02 -1.37
C CYS A 40 -2.47 4.98 -2.28
N LEU A 41 -2.81 4.96 -3.57
CA LEU A 41 -2.16 4.10 -4.57
C LEU A 41 -0.68 4.46 -4.72
N GLU A 42 -0.34 5.74 -4.83
CA GLU A 42 1.04 6.19 -4.99
C GLU A 42 1.93 5.89 -3.78
N ILE A 43 1.39 5.96 -2.57
CA ILE A 43 2.15 5.71 -1.33
C ILE A 43 2.33 4.21 -1.07
N HIS A 44 1.30 3.41 -1.34
CA HIS A 44 1.26 2.02 -0.89
C HIS A 44 1.45 0.99 -2.00
N LEU A 45 1.14 1.28 -3.26
CA LEU A 45 1.11 0.28 -4.33
C LEU A 45 1.96 0.63 -5.56
N LYS A 46 2.33 1.91 -5.73
CA LYS A 46 3.31 2.29 -6.75
C LYS A 46 4.68 1.83 -6.26
N GLY A 47 5.16 0.72 -6.81
CA GLY A 47 6.54 0.28 -6.59
C GLY A 47 7.50 1.41 -6.93
N ASP A 48 8.58 1.55 -6.15
CA ASP A 48 9.69 2.42 -6.50
C ASP A 48 10.17 2.04 -7.91
N ASP A 49 9.70 2.76 -8.93
CA ASP A 49 10.39 2.86 -10.22
C ASP A 49 11.67 3.68 -9.98
N GLN A 50 12.55 3.20 -9.10
CA GLN A 50 13.97 3.56 -9.07
C GLN A 50 14.71 2.62 -10.02
N ASN A 51 14.26 2.55 -11.26
CA ASN A 51 15.02 1.98 -12.36
C ASN A 51 15.35 3.12 -13.33
N GLU A 52 16.55 3.68 -13.10
CA GLU A 52 17.44 4.41 -14.03
C GLU A 52 16.97 5.72 -14.69
#